data_AF-A0A959BJ44-F1
#
_entry.id   AF-A0A959BJ44-F1
#
_cell.length_a   1.000
_cell.length_b   1.000
_cell.length_c   1.000
_cell.angle_alpha   90.00
_cell.angle_beta   90.00
_cell.angle_gamma   90.00
#
_symmetry.space_group_name_H-M   'P 1'
#
loop_
_entity.id
_entity.type
_entity.pdbx_description
1 polymer ?
#
loop_
_entity_poly.entity_id
_entity_poly.type
_entity_poly.pdbx_seq_one_letter_code
_entity_poly.pdbx_strand_id
1 'polypeptide(L)'
;MKTSTLIAVLLAMLMAGLCPAQNLSQFEGRLKKRPHYHQLQEKQIQAPSTAGFYTPIIRQRTCGTMEADAALRARYPEMGTLEEFENGLQRAIRGYEQEHDARSPQEVITIPVIVHVVHNGQAVGSGPNISRAQVQSQIDALN
;
A
#
# COMPACT_ATOMS: atom_id res chain seq x y z
N MET A 1 44.79 -34.06 33.25
CA MET A 1 44.39 -32.63 33.27
C MET A 1 43.44 -32.25 32.11
N LYS A 2 42.40 -33.03 31.79
CA LYS A 2 41.46 -32.67 30.68
C LYS A 2 39.97 -32.98 30.93
N THR A 3 39.59 -33.44 32.12
CA THR A 3 38.18 -33.77 32.45
C THR A 3 37.50 -32.71 33.32
N SER A 4 38.25 -31.89 34.08
CA SER A 4 37.69 -30.81 34.91
C SER A 4 37.15 -29.62 34.12
N THR A 5 37.71 -29.34 32.94
CA THR A 5 37.23 -28.25 32.08
C THR A 5 35.93 -28.59 31.35
N LEU A 6 35.67 -29.88 31.08
CA LEU A 6 34.44 -30.32 30.42
C LEU A 6 33.21 -30.23 31.35
N ILE A 7 33.38 -30.54 32.64
CA ILE A 7 32.29 -30.40 33.63
C ILE A 7 31.96 -28.93 33.89
N ALA A 8 32.97 -28.05 33.91
CA ALA A 8 32.76 -26.60 34.07
C ALA A 8 32.01 -25.97 32.88
N VAL A 9 32.26 -26.45 31.65
CA VAL A 9 31.54 -25.97 30.45
C VAL A 9 30.10 -26.49 30.39
N LEU A 10 29.87 -27.74 30.83
CA LEU A 10 28.52 -28.33 30.89
C LEU A 10 27.65 -27.70 31.99
N LEU A 11 28.23 -27.30 33.12
CA LEU A 11 27.50 -26.58 34.18
C LEU A 11 27.16 -25.13 33.78
N ALA A 12 28.01 -24.49 32.96
CA ALA A 12 27.77 -23.14 32.44
C ALA A 12 26.66 -23.10 31.36
N MET A 13 26.45 -24.19 30.61
CA MET A 13 25.35 -24.29 29.64
C MET A 13 23.99 -24.60 30.27
N LEU A 14 23.95 -25.13 31.50
CA LEU A 14 22.69 -25.44 32.20
C LEU A 14 22.08 -24.24 32.97
N MET A 15 22.80 -23.11 33.05
CA MET A 15 22.33 -21.88 33.73
C MET A 15 21.94 -20.75 32.76
N ALA A 16 21.91 -21.00 31.45
CA ALA A 16 21.38 -20.06 30.46
C ALA A 16 19.86 -20.21 30.22
N GLY A 17 19.17 -21.02 31.03
CA GLY A 17 17.73 -21.30 30.97
C GLY A 17 16.84 -20.36 31.80
N LEU A 18 17.25 -19.12 32.06
CA LEU A 18 16.34 -18.09 32.59
C LEU A 18 16.17 -16.97 31.57
N CYS A 19 14.98 -16.93 30.98
CA CYS A 19 14.47 -15.77 30.25
C CYS A 19 14.67 -14.50 31.07
N PRO A 20 15.40 -13.49 30.58
CA PRO A 20 15.15 -12.14 31.02
C PRO A 20 13.80 -11.71 30.45
N ALA A 21 12.84 -11.44 31.33
CA ALA A 21 11.62 -10.72 30.99
C ALA A 21 12.00 -9.31 30.50
N GLN A 22 12.20 -9.17 29.18
CA GLN A 22 12.49 -7.90 28.54
C GLN A 22 11.18 -7.20 28.18
N ASN A 23 10.76 -6.36 29.12
CA ASN A 23 10.39 -4.96 28.89
C ASN A 23 9.39 -4.66 27.75
N LEU A 24 8.10 -4.57 28.13
CA LEU A 24 6.97 -4.19 27.28
C LEU A 24 6.95 -2.71 26.84
N SER A 25 8.01 -1.93 27.06
CA SER A 25 8.07 -0.50 26.66
C SER A 25 8.65 -0.27 25.26
N GLN A 26 9.23 -1.29 24.61
CA GLN A 26 9.91 -1.11 23.32
C GLN A 26 8.97 -1.17 22.10
N PHE A 27 7.70 -1.57 22.27
CA PHE A 27 6.73 -1.64 21.17
C PHE A 27 6.12 -0.28 20.79
N GLU A 28 6.10 0.69 21.70
CA GLU A 28 5.54 2.02 21.42
C GLU A 28 6.47 2.89 20.54
N GLY A 29 7.76 2.54 20.45
CA GLY A 29 8.74 3.28 19.65
C GLY A 29 8.65 3.05 18.14
N ARG A 30 7.93 2.02 17.68
CA ARG A 30 7.87 1.65 16.24
C ARG A 30 6.76 2.36 15.47
N LEU A 31 5.81 3.02 16.14
CA LEU A 31 4.79 3.85 15.48
C LEU A 31 5.27 5.30 15.20
N LYS A 32 6.45 5.70 15.70
CA LYS A 32 6.90 7.11 15.66
C LYS A 32 7.95 7.45 14.60
N LYS A 33 8.21 6.56 13.64
CA LYS A 33 9.07 6.87 12.48
C LYS A 33 8.44 6.38 11.19
N ARG A 34 7.53 7.17 10.63
CA ARG A 34 7.26 7.15 9.19
C ARG A 34 8.14 8.22 8.55
N PRO A 35 9.03 7.86 7.59
CA PRO A 35 9.84 8.85 6.90
C PRO A 35 8.95 9.78 6.08
N HIS A 36 9.22 11.06 6.28
CA HIS A 36 8.78 12.19 5.49
C HIS A 36 9.09 11.91 4.00
N TYR A 37 8.09 11.80 3.13
CA TYR A 37 8.33 11.77 1.69
C TYR A 37 8.65 13.20 1.24
N HIS A 38 9.94 13.53 1.15
CA HIS A 38 10.41 14.79 0.57
C HIS A 38 10.26 14.74 -0.95
N GLN A 39 9.34 15.56 -1.45
CA GLN A 39 9.64 16.65 -2.40
C GLN A 39 10.26 16.23 -3.74
N LEU A 40 9.42 15.83 -4.69
CA LEU A 40 9.73 15.99 -6.11
C LEU A 40 9.40 17.44 -6.52
N GLN A 41 10.40 18.14 -7.04
CA GLN A 41 10.38 19.55 -7.43
C GLN A 41 9.28 19.87 -8.45
N GLU A 42 8.30 20.67 -8.02
CA GLU A 42 7.37 21.34 -8.93
C GLU A 42 8.12 22.43 -9.70
N LYS A 43 8.40 22.18 -10.97
CA LYS A 43 8.80 23.22 -11.93
C LYS A 43 7.56 24.09 -12.19
N GLN A 44 7.54 25.27 -11.57
CA GLN A 44 6.41 26.22 -11.66
C GLN A 44 6.13 26.63 -13.11
N ILE A 45 4.93 26.33 -13.60
CA ILE A 45 4.35 26.98 -14.78
C ILE A 45 3.36 28.01 -14.24
N GLN A 46 3.72 29.29 -14.34
CA GLN A 46 2.93 30.41 -13.84
C GLN A 46 1.74 30.68 -14.77
N ALA A 47 0.50 30.51 -14.28
CA ALA A 47 -0.71 31.00 -14.95
C ALA A 47 -1.17 32.34 -14.32
N PRO A 48 -1.71 33.28 -15.12
CA PRO A 48 -1.97 34.65 -14.69
C PRO A 48 -3.14 34.77 -13.71
N SER A 49 -2.94 35.59 -12.68
CA SER A 49 -3.85 35.84 -11.57
C SER A 49 -4.96 36.83 -11.96
N THR A 50 -6.22 36.45 -11.73
CA THR A 50 -7.33 37.40 -11.63
C THR A 50 -8.22 37.02 -10.44
N ALA A 51 -8.19 37.90 -9.45
CA ALA A 51 -9.10 38.08 -8.30
C ALA A 51 -9.92 36.86 -7.84
N GLY A 52 -9.35 36.13 -6.89
CA GLY A 52 -10.01 35.11 -6.07
C GLY A 52 -8.93 34.27 -5.40
N PHE A 53 -8.57 34.59 -4.15
CA PHE A 53 -7.66 33.77 -3.35
C PHE A 53 -8.38 32.47 -2.96
N TYR A 54 -8.51 31.55 -3.90
CA TYR A 54 -8.74 30.14 -3.60
C TYR A 54 -7.36 29.52 -3.45
N THR A 55 -6.84 29.45 -2.22
CA THR A 55 -5.79 28.48 -1.93
C THR A 55 -6.41 27.12 -2.22
N PRO A 56 -5.97 26.36 -3.24
CA PRO A 56 -6.47 25.00 -3.39
C PRO A 56 -6.08 24.28 -2.11
N ILE A 57 -7.08 23.90 -1.31
CA ILE A 57 -6.86 22.92 -0.27
C ILE A 57 -6.49 21.66 -1.05
N ILE A 58 -5.18 21.40 -1.15
CA ILE A 58 -4.69 20.10 -1.56
C ILE A 58 -5.12 19.18 -0.42
N ARG A 59 -6.33 18.62 -0.50
CA ARG A 59 -6.70 17.47 0.32
C ARG A 59 -5.70 16.41 -0.07
N GLN A 60 -4.71 16.20 0.80
CA GLN A 60 -3.71 15.18 0.63
C GLN A 60 -4.47 13.87 0.46
N ARG A 61 -4.44 13.33 -0.77
CA ARG A 61 -5.12 12.09 -1.10
C ARG A 61 -4.37 11.00 -0.35
N THR A 62 -4.89 10.60 0.80
CA THR A 62 -4.34 9.48 1.56
C THR A 62 -4.79 8.20 0.86
N CYS A 63 -3.88 7.56 0.13
CA CYS A 63 -4.08 6.24 -0.44
C CYS A 63 -3.27 5.25 0.38
N GLY A 64 -3.92 4.20 0.91
CA GLY A 64 -3.25 3.20 1.76
C GLY A 64 -2.64 2.02 1.00
N THR A 65 -2.72 2.02 -0.33
CA THR A 65 -2.33 0.87 -1.16
C THR A 65 -0.84 0.55 -1.03
N MET A 66 0.04 1.55 -1.04
CA MET A 66 1.49 1.31 -0.99
C MET A 66 1.94 0.79 0.37
N GLU A 67 1.37 1.32 1.46
CA GLU A 67 1.66 0.82 2.80
C GLU A 67 1.12 -0.60 3.02
N ALA A 68 -0.05 -0.91 2.46
CA ALA A 68 -0.61 -2.25 2.52
C ALA A 68 0.24 -3.25 1.73
N ASP A 69 0.64 -2.92 0.50
CA ASP A 69 1.54 -3.76 -0.32
C ASP A 69 2.87 -4.02 0.38
N ALA A 70 3.50 -2.96 0.90
CA ALA A 70 4.76 -3.09 1.64
C ALA A 70 4.61 -3.98 2.89
N ALA A 71 3.51 -3.84 3.63
CA ALA A 71 3.22 -4.68 4.79
C ALA A 71 2.96 -6.14 4.42
N LEU A 72 2.30 -6.39 3.28
CA LEU A 72 2.03 -7.73 2.77
C LEU A 72 3.33 -8.41 2.33
N ARG A 73 4.17 -7.75 1.51
CA ARG A 73 5.45 -8.31 1.05
C ARG A 73 6.43 -8.59 2.19
N ALA A 74 6.39 -7.79 3.25
CA ALA A 74 7.17 -8.05 4.46
C ALA A 74 6.70 -9.31 5.22
N ARG A 75 5.42 -9.68 5.11
CA ARG A 75 4.85 -10.87 5.76
C ARG A 75 4.95 -12.12 4.89
N TYR A 76 4.88 -11.96 3.57
CA TYR A 76 4.84 -13.03 2.58
C TYR A 76 5.95 -12.81 1.53
N PRO A 77 7.21 -13.16 1.84
CA PRO A 77 8.35 -12.96 0.95
C PRO A 77 8.22 -13.65 -0.42
N GLU A 78 7.37 -14.67 -0.52
CA GLU A 78 7.07 -15.39 -1.75
C GLU A 78 6.36 -14.54 -2.83
N MET A 79 5.77 -13.40 -2.46
CA MET A 79 5.18 -12.46 -3.42
C MET A 79 6.23 -11.69 -4.25
N GLY A 80 7.51 -11.84 -3.91
CA GLY A 80 8.62 -11.17 -4.58
C GLY A 80 8.71 -9.68 -4.26
N THR A 81 9.57 -8.98 -4.97
CA THR A 81 9.78 -7.53 -4.82
C THR A 81 8.91 -6.72 -5.79
N LEU A 82 8.74 -5.42 -5.51
CA LEU A 82 8.06 -4.52 -6.43
C LEU A 82 8.78 -4.44 -7.78
N GLU A 83 10.11 -4.44 -7.76
CA GLU A 83 10.93 -4.43 -8.98
C GLU A 83 10.74 -5.69 -9.83
N GLU A 84 10.65 -6.86 -9.20
CA GLU A 84 10.35 -8.11 -9.91
C GLU A 84 8.97 -8.07 -10.58
N PHE A 85 7.97 -7.51 -9.90
CA PHE A 85 6.64 -7.29 -10.46
C PHE A 85 6.68 -6.36 -11.68
N GLU A 86 7.33 -5.20 -11.57
CA GLU A 86 7.48 -4.25 -12.67
C GLU A 86 8.21 -4.86 -13.87
N ASN A 87 9.29 -5.59 -13.62
CA ASN A 87 10.01 -6.31 -14.67
C ASN A 87 9.14 -7.37 -15.37
N GLY A 88 8.25 -8.04 -14.62
CA GLY A 88 7.24 -8.96 -15.15
C GLY A 88 6.21 -8.25 -16.02
N LEU A 89 5.66 -7.14 -15.53
CA LEU A 89 4.69 -6.32 -16.23
C LEU A 89 5.26 -5.80 -17.56
N GLN A 90 6.50 -5.30 -17.55
CA GLN A 90 7.17 -4.82 -18.76
C GLN A 90 7.38 -5.92 -19.82
N ARG A 91 7.61 -7.17 -19.39
CA ARG A 91 7.67 -8.30 -20.33
C ARG A 91 6.30 -8.59 -20.94
N ALA A 92 5.23 -8.56 -20.13
CA ALA A 92 3.87 -8.78 -20.60
C ALA A 92 3.42 -7.71 -21.59
N ILE A 93 3.72 -6.43 -21.32
CA ILE A 93 3.42 -5.31 -22.24
C ILE A 93 4.11 -5.51 -23.59
N ARG A 94 5.42 -5.81 -23.60
CA ARG A 94 6.15 -6.04 -24.87
C ARG A 94 5.59 -7.24 -25.64
N GLY A 95 5.21 -8.31 -24.96
CA GLY A 95 4.56 -9.46 -25.60
C GLY A 95 3.24 -9.06 -26.26
N TYR A 96 2.40 -8.31 -25.53
CA TYR A 96 1.14 -7.79 -26.05
C TYR A 96 1.33 -6.90 -27.28
N GLU A 97 2.30 -5.96 -27.25
CA GLU A 97 2.63 -5.07 -28.36
C GLU A 97 3.18 -5.80 -29.60
N GLN A 98 3.85 -6.94 -29.42
CA GLN A 98 4.33 -7.76 -30.53
C GLN A 98 3.21 -8.53 -31.23
N GLU A 99 2.20 -8.95 -30.46
CA GLU A 99 1.05 -9.69 -30.97
C GLU A 99 -0.02 -8.77 -31.57
N HIS A 100 -0.08 -7.52 -31.10
CA HIS A 100 -1.09 -6.54 -31.51
C HIS A 100 -0.44 -5.38 -32.25
N ASP A 101 -0.64 -5.32 -33.56
CA ASP A 101 -0.23 -4.18 -34.38
C ASP A 101 -0.86 -2.88 -33.87
N ALA A 102 -0.14 -1.77 -33.95
CA ALA A 102 -0.64 -0.43 -33.57
C ALA A 102 -1.85 0.05 -34.40
N ARG A 103 -2.22 -0.67 -35.46
CA ARG A 103 -3.41 -0.42 -36.31
C ARG A 103 -4.59 -1.33 -35.95
N SER A 104 -4.41 -2.25 -35.01
CA SER A 104 -5.49 -3.11 -34.53
C SER A 104 -6.59 -2.25 -33.91
N PRO A 105 -7.88 -2.53 -34.19
CA PRO A 105 -8.96 -1.80 -33.58
C PRO A 105 -8.87 -1.94 -32.06
N GLN A 106 -9.05 -0.83 -31.34
CA GLN A 106 -9.02 -0.83 -29.89
C GLN A 106 -10.19 -1.69 -29.37
N GLU A 107 -9.86 -2.76 -28.67
CA GLU A 107 -10.86 -3.67 -28.09
C GLU A 107 -11.54 -3.00 -26.89
N VAL A 108 -12.88 -3.03 -26.86
CA VAL A 108 -13.66 -2.54 -25.73
C VAL A 108 -13.73 -3.63 -24.67
N ILE A 109 -12.96 -3.46 -23.58
CA ILE A 109 -12.98 -4.36 -22.43
C ILE A 109 -14.16 -4.00 -21.53
N THR A 110 -15.08 -4.96 -21.32
CA THR A 110 -16.23 -4.79 -20.42
C THR A 110 -15.92 -5.41 -19.06
N ILE A 111 -15.90 -4.59 -18.00
CA ILE A 111 -15.67 -5.04 -16.63
C ILE A 111 -17.02 -5.10 -15.88
N PRO A 112 -17.49 -6.29 -15.46
CA PRO A 112 -18.70 -6.39 -14.65
C PRO A 112 -18.43 -5.90 -13.22
N VAL A 113 -19.26 -4.97 -12.72
CA VAL A 113 -19.07 -4.35 -11.40
C VAL A 113 -20.25 -4.68 -10.48
N ILE A 114 -19.93 -5.09 -9.25
CA ILE A 114 -20.86 -5.21 -8.13
C ILE A 114 -20.44 -4.19 -7.07
N VAL A 115 -21.37 -3.34 -6.64
CA VAL A 115 -21.12 -2.33 -5.60
C VAL A 115 -21.75 -2.79 -4.28
N HIS A 116 -20.91 -3.02 -3.28
CA HIS A 116 -21.36 -3.33 -1.92
C HIS A 116 -21.48 -2.04 -1.10
N VAL A 117 -22.71 -1.66 -0.76
CA VAL A 117 -22.98 -0.55 0.16
C VAL A 117 -23.11 -1.11 1.58
N VAL A 118 -22.11 -0.84 2.41
CA VAL A 118 -22.10 -1.24 3.83
C VAL A 118 -22.51 -0.05 4.68
N HIS A 119 -23.61 -0.20 5.42
CA HIS A 119 -24.18 0.86 6.24
C HIS A 119 -24.75 0.29 7.56
N ASN A 120 -24.95 1.16 8.56
CA ASN A 120 -25.41 0.80 9.91
C ASN A 120 -26.90 1.14 10.10
N GLY A 121 -27.75 0.78 9.13
CA GLY A 121 -29.20 0.99 9.20
C GLY A 121 -29.71 2.41 8.87
N GLN A 122 -28.87 3.30 8.32
CA GLN A 122 -29.32 4.61 7.83
C GLN A 122 -30.36 4.46 6.70
N ALA A 123 -31.25 5.45 6.55
CA ALA A 123 -32.15 5.53 5.39
C ALA A 123 -31.37 5.78 4.09
N VAL A 124 -31.91 5.32 2.96
CA VAL A 124 -31.28 5.50 1.64
C VAL A 124 -31.12 6.99 1.32
N GLY A 125 -29.94 7.37 0.83
CA GLY A 125 -29.56 8.76 0.55
C GLY A 125 -29.03 9.53 1.77
N SER A 126 -28.90 8.87 2.93
CA SER A 126 -28.37 9.48 4.15
C SER A 126 -27.10 8.78 4.63
N GLY A 127 -26.07 9.60 4.91
CA GLY A 127 -24.79 9.09 5.42
C GLY A 127 -24.18 8.02 4.49
N PRO A 128 -23.72 6.89 5.04
CA PRO A 128 -23.13 5.80 4.26
C PRO A 128 -24.11 5.01 3.38
N ASN A 129 -25.43 5.06 3.65
CA ASN A 129 -26.41 4.36 2.83
C ASN A 129 -26.74 5.19 1.59
N ILE A 130 -25.82 5.19 0.62
CA ILE A 130 -25.92 6.01 -0.59
C ILE A 130 -27.03 5.52 -1.53
N SER A 131 -27.58 6.46 -2.31
CA SER A 131 -28.61 6.13 -3.30
C SER A 131 -28.01 5.44 -4.54
N ARG A 132 -28.85 4.69 -5.28
CA ARG A 132 -28.45 4.11 -6.58
C ARG A 132 -27.96 5.17 -7.57
N ALA A 133 -28.55 6.37 -7.55
CA ALA A 133 -28.14 7.46 -8.42
C ALA A 133 -26.70 7.93 -8.13
N GLN A 134 -26.30 7.95 -6.86
CA GLN A 134 -24.92 8.27 -6.47
C GLN A 134 -23.94 7.17 -6.88
N VAL A 135 -24.35 5.90 -6.76
CA VAL A 135 -23.55 4.78 -7.28
C VAL A 135 -23.35 4.91 -8.79
N GLN A 136 -24.43 5.17 -9.54
CA GLN A 136 -24.36 5.34 -10.99
C GLN A 136 -23.45 6.52 -11.38
N SER A 137 -23.56 7.65 -10.69
CA SER A 137 -22.68 8.80 -10.91
C SER A 137 -21.19 8.46 -10.78
N GLN A 138 -20.82 7.52 -9.91
CA GLN A 138 -19.43 7.08 -9.79
C GLN A 138 -19.02 6.15 -10.95
N ILE A 139 -19.93 5.29 -11.43
CA ILE A 139 -19.68 4.47 -12.62
C ILE A 139 -19.53 5.36 -13.86
N ASP A 140 -20.36 6.37 -14.00
CA ASP A 140 -20.30 7.34 -15.10
C ASP A 140 -19.00 8.15 -15.07
N ALA A 141 -18.41 8.38 -13.89
CA ALA A 141 -17.12 9.05 -13.76
C ALA A 141 -15.90 8.14 -14.06
N LEU A 142 -16.10 6.82 -14.10
CA LEU A 142 -15.04 5.85 -14.43
C LEU A 142 -14.98 5.52 -15.93
N ASN A 143 -16.08 5.74 -16.67
CA ASN A 143 -16.20 5.52 -18.12
C ASN A 143 -15.84 6.77 -18.92
#